data_AF-A0A9Q5GE23-F1
#
_entry.id   AF-A0A9Q5GE23-F1
#
_cell.length_a   1.000
_cell.length_b   1.000
_cell.length_c   1.000
_cell.angle_alpha   90.00
_cell.angle_beta   90.00
_cell.angle_gamma   90.00
#
_symmetry.space_group_name_H-M   'P 1'
#
loop_
_entity.id
_entity.type
_entity.pdbx_description
1 polymer ?
#
loop_
_entity_poly.entity_id
_entity_poly.type
_entity_poly.pdbx_seq_one_letter_code
_entity_poly.pdbx_strand_id
1 'polypeptide(L)'
;MIKNIIISVIAACVIAAAGHFFKAESHYLPVLAVSFVAVFISTLVASSGSASASQSSRRVNGADEEDDIDDGREVGTVKWFNVSKGFGFITRANGDDVFVHFRNIRGRGHRSLNEGQRVRFNVHDSDKGLQAEDVSIIRE
;
A
#
# COMPACT_ATOMS: atom_id res chain seq x y z
N MET A 1 7.81 14.90 2.90
CA MET A 1 8.39 16.23 2.62
C MET A 1 9.07 16.34 1.24
N ILE A 2 9.74 15.29 0.72
CA ILE A 2 10.47 15.35 -0.56
C ILE A 2 9.52 15.38 -1.79
N LYS A 3 8.38 14.68 -1.75
CA LYS A 3 7.42 14.62 -2.88
C LYS A 3 6.78 15.98 -3.24
N ASN A 4 6.61 16.89 -2.28
CA ASN A 4 5.98 18.21 -2.52
C ASN A 4 6.94 19.21 -3.16
N ILE A 5 8.25 19.08 -2.93
CA ILE A 5 9.29 19.95 -3.54
C ILE A 5 9.42 19.66 -5.04
N ILE A 6 9.36 18.38 -5.43
CA ILE A 6 9.51 17.96 -6.83
C ILE A 6 8.36 18.49 -7.70
N ILE A 7 7.12 18.45 -7.20
CA ILE A 7 5.94 18.95 -7.93
C ILE A 7 6.04 20.47 -8.17
N SER A 8 6.53 21.24 -7.19
CA SER A 8 6.68 22.69 -7.31
C SER A 8 7.76 23.09 -8.33
N VAL A 9 8.86 22.35 -8.39
CA VAL A 9 9.97 22.66 -9.32
C VAL A 9 9.55 22.38 -10.77
N ILE A 10 8.80 21.31 -11.01
CA ILE A 10 8.29 20.98 -12.34
C ILE A 10 7.28 22.03 -12.83
N ALA A 11 6.36 22.48 -11.97
CA ALA A 11 5.37 23.50 -12.32
C ALA A 11 6.03 24.84 -12.70
N ALA A 12 7.07 25.28 -11.97
CA ALA A 12 7.80 26.51 -12.28
C ALA A 12 8.56 26.43 -13.62
N CYS A 13 9.14 25.26 -13.94
CA CYS A 13 9.84 25.03 -15.20
C CYS A 13 8.91 25.11 -16.42
N VAL A 14 7.68 24.58 -16.30
CA VAL A 14 6.68 24.60 -17.38
C VAL A 14 6.23 26.05 -17.68
N ILE A 15 6.06 26.88 -16.66
CA ILE A 15 5.66 28.29 -16.82
C ILE A 15 6.78 29.11 -17.51
N ALA A 16 8.04 28.88 -17.12
CA ALA A 16 9.18 29.56 -17.72
C ALA A 16 9.39 29.16 -19.20
N ALA A 17 9.17 27.89 -19.54
CA ALA A 17 9.25 27.40 -20.92
C ALA A 17 8.13 27.95 -21.81
N ALA A 18 6.92 28.11 -21.28
CA ALA A 18 5.79 28.70 -22.00
C ALA A 18 5.97 30.20 -22.28
N GLY A 19 6.63 30.94 -21.38
CA GLY A 19 6.88 32.38 -21.53
C GLY A 19 7.88 32.74 -22.63
N HIS A 20 8.85 31.86 -22.93
CA HIS A 20 9.89 32.12 -23.92
C HIS A 20 9.48 31.90 -25.38
N PHE A 21 8.34 31.26 -25.63
CA PHE A 21 7.82 31.03 -26.99
C PHE A 21 6.93 32.17 -27.50
N PHE A 22 6.61 33.15 -26.65
CA PHE A 22 5.58 34.16 -26.90
C PHE A 22 6.17 35.47 -27.43
N LYS A 23 6.85 35.42 -28.56
CA LYS A 23 7.26 36.62 -29.30
C LYS A 23 6.34 36.84 -30.49
N ALA A 24 5.43 37.81 -30.31
CA ALA A 24 4.79 38.66 -31.31
C ALA A 24 4.02 38.00 -32.47
N GLU A 25 2.72 37.77 -32.29
CA GLU A 25 1.74 37.89 -33.37
C GLU A 25 0.34 38.22 -32.78
N SER A 26 -0.39 39.14 -33.39
CA SER A 26 -1.59 39.81 -32.85
C SER A 26 -2.85 38.93 -32.72
N HIS A 27 -2.73 37.60 -32.75
CA HIS A 27 -3.85 36.65 -32.68
C HIS A 27 -3.97 35.89 -31.35
N TYR A 28 -3.15 36.20 -30.34
CA TYR A 28 -3.18 35.49 -29.05
C TYR A 28 -4.28 35.93 -28.08
N LEU A 29 -4.77 37.18 -28.17
CA LEU A 29 -5.87 37.67 -27.32
C LEU A 29 -7.16 36.84 -27.44
N PRO A 30 -7.67 36.49 -28.64
CA PRO A 30 -8.85 35.64 -28.75
C PRO A 30 -8.57 34.19 -28.32
N VAL A 31 -7.37 33.67 -28.57
CA VAL A 31 -7.00 32.28 -28.19
C VAL A 31 -6.89 32.12 -26.68
N LEU A 32 -6.34 33.11 -25.98
CA LEU A 32 -6.31 33.15 -24.51
C LEU A 32 -7.72 33.32 -23.92
N ALA A 33 -8.58 34.12 -24.54
CA ALA A 33 -9.97 34.26 -24.07
C ALA A 33 -10.74 32.93 -24.21
N VAL A 34 -10.60 32.22 -25.32
CA VAL A 34 -11.26 30.91 -25.55
C VAL A 34 -10.72 29.83 -24.61
N SER A 35 -9.41 29.77 -24.39
CA SER A 35 -8.83 28.81 -23.46
C SER A 35 -9.19 29.10 -22.00
N PHE A 36 -9.24 30.38 -21.60
CA PHE A 36 -9.68 30.79 -20.27
C PHE A 36 -11.15 30.42 -20.02
N VAL A 37 -12.03 30.63 -21.01
CA VAL A 37 -13.44 30.22 -20.94
C VAL A 37 -13.58 28.69 -20.85
N ALA A 38 -12.82 27.93 -21.63
CA ALA A 38 -12.87 26.45 -21.60
C ALA A 38 -12.40 25.87 -20.24
N VAL A 39 -11.34 26.44 -19.66
CA VAL A 39 -10.82 26.06 -18.33
C VAL A 39 -11.79 26.50 -17.23
N PHE A 40 -12.40 27.67 -17.35
CA PHE A 40 -13.39 28.18 -16.40
C PHE A 40 -14.67 27.34 -16.40
N ILE A 41 -15.20 26.94 -17.56
CA ILE A 41 -16.37 26.05 -17.65
C ILE A 41 -16.05 24.67 -17.05
N SER A 42 -14.87 24.11 -17.33
CA SER A 42 -14.48 22.80 -16.81
C SER A 42 -14.30 22.79 -15.29
N THR A 43 -13.89 23.90 -14.69
CA THR A 43 -13.75 24.03 -13.22
C THR A 43 -15.07 24.40 -12.54
N LEU A 44 -15.99 25.08 -13.23
CA LEU A 44 -17.33 25.36 -12.70
C LEU A 44 -18.19 24.10 -12.55
N VAL A 45 -17.98 23.10 -13.42
CA VAL A 45 -18.73 21.82 -13.36
C VAL A 45 -18.22 20.85 -12.26
N ALA A 46 -17.16 21.24 -11.54
CA ALA A 46 -16.60 20.48 -10.43
C ALA A 46 -16.98 21.03 -9.04
N SER A 47 -17.77 22.11 -8.95
CA SER A 47 -18.13 22.74 -7.66
C SER A 47 -19.62 22.73 -7.31
N SER A 48 -20.51 22.20 -8.14
CA SER A 48 -21.90 21.94 -7.75
C SER A 48 -22.04 20.58 -7.07
N GLY A 49 -21.50 20.49 -5.86
CA GLY A 49 -21.84 19.44 -4.91
C GLY A 49 -22.99 19.87 -4.00
N SER A 50 -24.04 19.05 -3.98
CA SER A 50 -24.91 18.70 -2.83
C SER A 50 -26.38 19.12 -2.90
N ALA A 51 -27.26 18.10 -2.95
CA ALA A 51 -28.47 17.88 -2.13
C ALA A 51 -29.40 16.91 -2.90
N SER A 52 -30.15 15.96 -2.35
CA SER A 52 -30.41 15.42 -1.01
C SER A 52 -31.43 14.29 -1.23
N ALA A 53 -31.43 13.21 -0.44
CA ALA A 53 -32.67 12.55 -0.03
C ALA A 53 -32.41 11.50 1.06
N SER A 54 -32.84 11.85 2.27
CA SER A 54 -33.06 10.98 3.41
C SER A 54 -34.21 10.00 3.16
N GLN A 55 -34.05 8.70 3.45
CA GLN A 55 -35.14 7.92 4.05
C GLN A 55 -34.69 6.63 4.73
N SER A 56 -35.22 6.45 5.93
CA SER A 56 -35.67 5.17 6.47
C SER A 56 -34.64 4.27 7.16
N SER A 57 -34.45 4.55 8.45
CA SER A 57 -34.79 3.62 9.54
C SER A 57 -34.77 2.12 9.17
N ARG A 58 -33.63 1.46 9.39
CA ARG A 58 -33.62 0.05 9.81
C ARG A 58 -32.67 -0.10 10.98
N ARG A 59 -33.25 -0.18 12.17
CA ARG A 59 -32.57 -0.64 13.39
C ARG A 59 -31.96 -2.01 13.11
N VAL A 60 -30.65 -2.13 13.24
CA VAL A 60 -30.00 -3.43 13.48
C VAL A 60 -28.99 -3.21 14.60
N ASN A 61 -29.38 -3.65 15.80
CA ASN A 61 -28.41 -4.13 16.78
C ASN A 61 -27.88 -5.46 16.22
N GLY A 62 -26.58 -5.57 16.02
CA GLY A 62 -25.90 -6.79 15.58
C GLY A 62 -24.42 -6.46 15.46
N ALA A 63 -23.64 -6.86 16.46
CA ALA A 63 -22.73 -8.00 16.34
C ALA A 63 -21.44 -7.55 15.64
N ASP A 64 -20.44 -7.26 16.46
CA ASP A 64 -19.03 -7.53 16.19
C ASP A 64 -18.65 -7.35 14.70
N GLU A 65 -18.42 -6.10 14.31
CA GLU A 65 -17.59 -5.80 13.16
C GLU A 65 -16.16 -6.26 13.52
N GLU A 66 -15.91 -7.58 13.43
CA GLU A 66 -14.59 -8.12 13.14
C GLU A 66 -14.23 -7.58 11.76
N ASP A 67 -13.70 -6.35 11.76
CA ASP A 67 -12.90 -5.83 10.65
C ASP A 67 -11.95 -6.95 10.28
N ASP A 68 -12.05 -7.47 9.05
CA ASP A 68 -11.08 -8.39 8.47
C ASP A 68 -9.75 -7.63 8.44
N ILE A 69 -9.06 -7.59 9.59
CA ILE A 69 -7.72 -7.06 9.70
C ILE A 69 -6.90 -8.02 8.83
N ASP A 70 -6.59 -7.57 7.62
CA ASP A 70 -5.44 -8.06 6.89
C ASP A 70 -4.24 -7.83 7.81
N ASP A 71 -3.96 -8.83 8.65
CA ASP A 71 -2.98 -8.84 9.76
C ASP A 71 -1.53 -8.60 9.28
N GLY A 72 -1.34 -8.23 7.99
CA GLY A 72 -0.06 -8.09 7.31
C GLY A 72 0.70 -9.40 7.18
N ARG A 73 0.07 -10.53 7.54
CA ARG A 73 0.73 -11.83 7.62
C ARG A 73 0.78 -12.50 6.26
N GLU A 74 2.01 -12.74 5.80
CA GLU A 74 2.31 -13.49 4.60
C GLU A 74 2.19 -15.00 4.84
N VAL A 75 2.07 -15.74 3.74
CA VAL A 75 2.06 -17.21 3.73
C VAL A 75 3.28 -17.70 2.95
N GLY A 76 3.89 -18.77 3.45
CA GLY A 76 5.03 -19.40 2.80
C GLY A 76 5.17 -20.87 3.18
N THR A 77 6.22 -21.48 2.65
CA THR A 77 6.53 -22.90 2.84
C THR A 77 7.87 -23.05 3.52
N VAL A 78 7.93 -23.88 4.56
CA VAL A 78 9.16 -24.14 5.29
C VAL A 78 10.14 -24.87 4.38
N LYS A 79 11.27 -24.22 4.08
CA LYS A 79 12.33 -24.79 3.25
C LYS A 79 13.14 -25.83 4.00
N TRP A 80 13.47 -25.53 5.26
CA TRP A 80 14.08 -26.47 6.20
C TRP A 80 14.03 -25.86 7.60
N PHE A 81 14.06 -26.73 8.63
CA PHE A 81 14.14 -26.31 10.02
C PHE A 81 14.97 -27.31 10.83
N ASN A 82 15.97 -26.83 11.54
CA ASN A 82 16.79 -27.65 12.41
C ASN A 82 16.25 -27.58 13.84
N VAL A 83 15.57 -28.64 14.28
CA VAL A 83 14.94 -28.72 15.60
C VAL A 83 15.96 -28.61 16.74
N SER A 84 17.13 -29.23 16.59
CA SER A 84 18.20 -29.20 17.61
C SER A 84 18.81 -27.81 17.78
N LYS A 85 18.92 -27.04 16.69
CA LYS A 85 19.45 -25.66 16.71
C LYS A 85 18.37 -24.60 16.93
N GLY A 86 17.11 -24.91 16.65
CA GLY A 86 15.96 -24.02 16.83
C GLY A 86 15.82 -22.93 15.77
N PHE A 87 16.34 -23.13 14.55
CA PHE A 87 16.18 -22.17 13.46
C PHE A 87 16.03 -22.84 12.09
N GLY A 88 15.51 -22.08 11.13
CA GLY A 88 15.26 -22.53 9.77
C GLY A 88 15.00 -21.38 8.81
N PHE A 89 14.50 -21.72 7.62
CA PHE A 89 14.08 -20.75 6.61
C PHE A 89 12.73 -21.13 6.01
N ILE A 90 11.96 -20.10 5.66
CA ILE A 90 10.67 -20.20 4.99
C ILE A 90 10.82 -19.52 3.63
N THR A 91 10.44 -20.21 2.57
CA THR A 91 10.40 -19.64 1.22
C THR A 91 9.03 -19.01 0.99
N ARG A 92 9.04 -17.75 0.57
CA ARG A 92 7.83 -16.98 0.22
C ARG A 92 7.35 -17.33 -1.19
N ALA A 93 6.12 -16.93 -1.50
CA ALA A 93 5.57 -17.06 -2.86
C ALA A 93 6.39 -16.33 -3.93
N ASN A 94 7.10 -15.27 -3.56
CA ASN A 94 7.99 -14.52 -4.45
C ASN A 94 9.38 -15.16 -4.63
N GLY A 95 9.69 -16.24 -3.90
CA GLY A 95 10.96 -16.98 -3.98
C GLY A 95 12.03 -16.53 -2.99
N ASP A 96 11.80 -15.47 -2.21
CA ASP A 96 12.77 -15.05 -1.19
C ASP A 96 12.71 -15.94 0.04
N ASP A 97 13.88 -16.18 0.65
CA ASP A 97 14.01 -16.93 1.89
C ASP A 97 13.96 -15.99 3.10
N VAL A 98 13.12 -16.33 4.07
CA VAL A 98 12.94 -15.59 5.31
C VAL A 98 13.42 -16.44 6.48
N PHE A 99 14.28 -15.87 7.33
CA PHE A 99 14.84 -16.55 8.49
C PHE A 99 13.78 -16.75 9.57
N VAL A 100 13.69 -17.94 10.16
CA VAL A 100 12.77 -18.23 11.29
C VAL A 100 13.51 -18.82 12.48
N HIS A 101 13.20 -18.31 13.67
CA HIS A 101 13.71 -18.82 14.94
C HIS A 101 12.60 -19.41 15.80
N PHE A 102 12.89 -20.44 16.61
CA PHE A 102 11.89 -21.16 17.39
C PHE A 102 11.07 -20.25 18.33
N ARG A 103 11.66 -19.16 18.81
CA ARG A 103 10.99 -18.17 19.68
C ARG A 103 9.83 -17.46 18.98
N ASN A 104 9.92 -17.32 17.66
CA ASN A 104 8.93 -16.61 16.86
C ASN A 104 7.78 -17.51 16.42
N ILE A 105 7.87 -18.83 16.63
CA ILE A 105 6.80 -19.77 16.32
C ILE A 105 5.75 -19.75 17.42
N ARG A 106 4.48 -19.60 17.08
CA ARG A 106 3.34 -19.63 18.00
C ARG A 106 3.11 -21.05 18.53
N GLY A 107 2.76 -21.15 19.81
CA GLY A 107 2.43 -22.41 20.47
C GLY A 107 3.03 -22.54 21.88
N ARG A 108 2.64 -23.57 22.61
CA ARG A 108 3.19 -23.93 23.92
C ARG A 108 4.07 -25.17 23.79
N GLY A 109 5.16 -25.26 24.56
CA GLY A 109 6.07 -26.40 24.55
C GLY A 109 7.12 -26.33 23.43
N HIS A 110 7.51 -27.49 22.90
CA HIS A 110 8.54 -27.61 21.87
C HIS A 110 8.03 -27.10 20.53
N ARG A 111 8.63 -26.02 20.03
CA ARG A 111 8.22 -25.33 18.79
C ARG A 111 9.11 -25.78 17.64
N SER A 112 8.54 -26.52 16.70
CA SER A 112 9.24 -27.04 15.52
C SER A 112 8.39 -26.86 14.27
N LEU A 113 9.08 -26.79 13.12
CA LEU A 113 8.47 -26.78 11.80
C LEU A 113 8.98 -27.99 11.01
N ASN A 114 8.12 -28.55 10.18
CA ASN A 114 8.50 -29.61 9.26
C ASN A 114 8.81 -29.01 7.89
N GLU A 115 9.75 -29.61 7.16
CA GLU A 115 10.03 -29.23 5.77
C GLU A 115 8.77 -29.43 4.90
N GLY A 116 8.54 -28.49 3.98
CA GLY A 116 7.35 -28.46 3.13
C GLY A 116 6.08 -27.98 3.84
N GLN A 117 6.13 -27.69 5.13
CA GLN A 117 4.96 -27.25 5.89
C GLN A 117 4.54 -25.83 5.51
N ARG A 118 3.24 -25.61 5.32
CA ARG A 118 2.67 -24.29 5.10
C ARG A 118 2.51 -23.53 6.40
N VAL A 119 2.96 -22.28 6.39
CA VAL A 119 2.98 -21.41 7.57
C VAL A 119 2.53 -20.00 7.20
N ARG A 120 1.94 -19.32 8.18
CA ARG A 120 1.56 -17.91 8.12
C ARG A 120 2.41 -17.11 9.11
N PHE A 121 3.00 -16.00 8.70
CA PHE A 121 3.97 -15.23 9.49
C PHE A 121 4.03 -13.77 9.05
N ASN A 122 4.56 -12.90 9.92
CA ASN A 122 4.90 -11.52 9.58
C ASN A 122 6.36 -11.43 9.15
N VAL A 123 6.67 -10.61 8.15
CA VAL A 123 8.04 -10.33 7.74
C VAL A 123 8.53 -9.06 8.42
N HIS A 124 9.66 -9.15 9.11
CA HIS A 124 10.33 -8.04 9.75
C HIS A 124 11.75 -7.90 9.20
N ASP A 125 12.18 -6.68 8.92
CA ASP A 125 13.55 -6.37 8.48
C ASP A 125 14.49 -6.32 9.71
N SER A 126 15.56 -7.10 9.72
CA SER A 126 16.54 -7.15 10.81
C SER A 126 17.95 -6.96 10.27
N ASP A 127 18.92 -6.70 11.15
CA ASP A 127 20.33 -6.51 10.78
C ASP A 127 20.93 -7.71 10.00
N LYS A 128 20.30 -8.89 10.10
CA LYS A 128 20.70 -10.13 9.42
C LYS A 128 19.85 -10.46 8.17
N GLY A 129 18.98 -9.55 7.75
CA GLY A 129 18.02 -9.72 6.66
C GLY A 129 16.60 -10.01 7.15
N LEU A 130 15.78 -10.55 6.25
CA LEU A 130 14.36 -10.78 6.50
C LEU A 130 14.14 -11.88 7.54
N GLN A 131 13.36 -11.56 8.58
CA GLN A 131 13.01 -12.46 9.66
C GLN A 131 11.49 -12.67 9.73
N ALA A 132 11.08 -13.92 9.96
CA ALA A 132 9.71 -14.30 10.20
C ALA A 132 9.38 -14.15 11.68
N GLU A 133 8.33 -13.40 11.96
CA GLU A 133 7.75 -13.23 13.28
C GLU A 133 6.36 -13.86 13.34
N ASP A 134 5.94 -14.19 14.55
CA ASP A 134 4.56 -14.56 14.82
C ASP A 134 4.05 -15.76 13.99
N VAL A 135 4.95 -16.73 13.77
CA VAL A 135 4.77 -17.83 12.82
C VAL A 135 3.75 -18.82 13.33
N SER A 136 2.76 -19.15 12.52
CA SER A 136 1.72 -20.13 12.83
C SER A 136 1.58 -21.16 11.72
N ILE A 137 1.32 -22.41 12.10
CA ILE A 137 1.11 -23.50 11.15
C ILE A 137 -0.30 -23.38 10.58
N ILE A 138 -0.42 -23.40 9.25
CA ILE A 138 -1.71 -23.52 8.58
C ILE A 138 -2.07 -25.01 8.56
N ARG A 139 -3.15 -25.37 9.25
CA ARG A 139 -3.72 -26.73 9.16
C ARG A 139 -4.75 -26.71 8.04
N GLU A 140 -4.53 -27.48 6.99
CA GLU A 140 -5.53 -27.81 5.97
C GLU A 140 -6.23 -29.11 6.33
#